data_AF-A0A7S2AFD4-F1
#
_entry.id   AF-A0A7S2AFD4-F1
#
_cell.length_a   1.000
_cell.length_b   1.000
_cell.length_c   1.000
_cell.angle_alpha   90.00
_cell.angle_beta   90.00
_cell.angle_gamma   90.00
#
_symmetry.space_group_name_H-M   'P 1'
#
loop_
_entity.id
_entity.type
_entity.pdbx_description
1 polymer ?
#
loop_
_entity_poly.entity_id
_entity_poly.type
_entity_poly.pdbx_seq_one_letter_code
_entity_poly.pdbx_strand_id
1 'polypeptide(L)'
;ALGMSEAAFVARHLGRRGRLRSFLGFCEDGCRVQVFEGTLEGQVVEPRGSGPLHNTWDRVWLPDDYTGTLAELETSAFVVSARHLPFLELAQTLRGRDYSQIFEIHVTVQAPEGQADPVQAFKDACLGLKGSFGAVKPVLIQNASGEAARQMMTASHHVGTLPEIHVLAFRLSQALVQQGYRVERTKIEANMSNSGVPISDEEAARLSPENYFEFHVKLSLPPGFDEEHLREVTAANDARLSRSALRVTGHGVQKRFVTQRLYGIGRDSAL
;
A
#
# COMPACT_ATOMS: atom_id res chain seq x y z
N ALA A 1 30.90 6.81 -9.02
CA ALA A 1 30.25 5.63 -8.43
C ALA A 1 30.09 4.50 -9.44
N LEU A 2 29.67 4.80 -10.68
CA LEU A 2 29.58 3.80 -11.76
C LEU A 2 30.91 3.03 -11.91
N GLY A 3 30.84 1.70 -11.86
CA GLY A 3 31.98 0.80 -12.01
C GLY A 3 32.78 0.48 -10.74
N MET A 4 32.44 1.02 -9.57
CA MET A 4 33.08 0.64 -8.30
C MET A 4 32.40 -0.57 -7.65
N SER A 5 33.15 -1.39 -6.93
CA SER A 5 32.58 -2.43 -6.06
C SER A 5 31.99 -1.81 -4.78
N GLU A 6 31.10 -2.54 -4.09
CA GLU A 6 30.53 -2.15 -2.78
C GLU A 6 31.65 -1.79 -1.78
N ALA A 7 32.64 -2.67 -1.63
CA ALA A 7 33.76 -2.45 -0.71
C ALA A 7 34.59 -1.19 -1.06
N ALA A 8 34.90 -0.97 -2.34
CA ALA A 8 35.65 0.21 -2.76
C ALA A 8 34.85 1.51 -2.55
N PHE A 9 33.54 1.45 -2.75
CA PHE A 9 32.64 2.58 -2.50
C PHE A 9 32.60 2.92 -1.01
N VAL A 10 32.39 1.93 -0.14
CA VAL A 10 32.37 2.12 1.32
C VAL A 10 33.71 2.67 1.81
N ALA A 11 34.83 2.05 1.43
CA ALA A 11 36.16 2.51 1.84
C ALA A 11 36.43 3.99 1.51
N ARG A 12 35.84 4.50 0.43
CA ARG A 12 35.99 5.89 -0.01
C ARG A 12 35.00 6.86 0.63
N HIS A 13 33.79 6.39 0.95
CA HIS A 13 32.65 7.24 1.25
C HIS A 13 31.98 7.01 2.61
N LEU A 14 32.44 6.05 3.42
CA LEU A 14 31.90 5.75 4.75
C LEU A 14 31.72 7.03 5.59
N GLY A 15 30.54 7.17 6.21
CA GLY A 15 30.15 8.30 7.05
C GLY A 15 29.82 9.58 6.29
N ARG A 16 29.98 9.62 4.96
CA ARG A 16 29.61 10.79 4.16
C ARG A 16 28.11 10.81 3.89
N ARG A 17 27.53 12.01 4.06
CA ARG A 17 26.16 12.31 3.63
C ARG A 17 26.11 12.56 2.13
N GLY A 18 24.94 12.34 1.54
CA GLY A 18 24.67 12.65 0.14
C GLY A 18 23.24 12.33 -0.25
N ARG A 19 23.02 12.26 -1.56
CA ARG A 19 21.71 11.99 -2.16
C ARG A 19 21.79 10.89 -3.20
N LEU A 20 20.92 9.89 -3.10
CA LEU A 20 20.62 8.95 -4.18
C LEU A 20 19.61 9.61 -5.12
N ARG A 21 19.92 9.66 -6.42
CA ARG A 21 19.03 10.22 -7.45
C ARG A 21 18.64 9.13 -8.44
N SER A 22 17.38 9.12 -8.83
CA SER A 22 16.86 8.30 -9.93
C SER A 22 16.25 9.20 -10.99
N PHE A 23 16.48 8.84 -12.25
CA PHE A 23 15.91 9.51 -13.41
C PHE A 23 15.18 8.50 -14.26
N LEU A 24 13.97 8.84 -14.68
CA LEU A 24 13.18 8.08 -15.63
C LEU A 24 12.96 8.97 -16.85
N GLY A 25 13.48 8.56 -18.00
CA GLY A 25 13.25 9.23 -19.28
C GLY A 25 12.09 8.58 -20.02
N PHE A 26 11.16 9.37 -20.52
CA PHE A 26 10.03 8.93 -21.34
C PHE A 26 9.95 9.79 -22.60
N CYS A 27 9.64 9.18 -23.73
CA CYS A 27 9.52 9.86 -25.03
C CYS A 27 8.35 9.24 -25.79
N GLU A 28 7.28 10.01 -25.95
CA GLU A 28 6.06 9.54 -26.64
C GLU A 28 6.20 9.64 -28.16
N ASP A 29 6.81 10.73 -28.64
CA ASP A 29 6.88 11.10 -30.07
C ASP A 29 8.24 10.76 -30.73
N GLY A 30 9.17 10.17 -29.98
CA GLY A 30 10.53 9.88 -30.43
C GLY A 30 11.44 11.12 -30.53
N CYS A 31 10.95 12.31 -30.19
CA CYS A 31 11.63 13.59 -30.38
C CYS A 31 11.90 14.33 -29.07
N ARG A 32 10.96 14.30 -28.11
CA ARG A 32 11.09 15.01 -26.83
C ARG A 32 11.11 14.04 -25.65
N VAL A 33 12.25 13.99 -24.97
CA VAL A 33 12.39 13.25 -23.72
C VAL A 33 11.88 14.09 -22.55
N GLN A 34 10.83 13.62 -21.89
CA GLN A 34 10.43 14.04 -20.55
C GLN A 34 11.26 13.27 -19.52
N VAL A 35 11.77 13.97 -18.52
CA VAL A 35 12.57 13.37 -17.44
C VAL A 35 11.84 13.56 -16.12
N PHE A 36 11.62 12.45 -15.42
CA PHE A 36 11.10 12.43 -14.05
C PHE A 36 12.24 12.11 -13.10
N GLU A 37 12.36 12.89 -12.02
CA GLU A 37 13.46 12.77 -11.07
C GLU A 37 12.93 12.45 -9.68
N GLY A 38 13.59 11.51 -9.01
CA GLY A 38 13.37 11.25 -7.60
C GLY A 38 14.67 11.26 -6.83
N THR A 39 14.58 11.67 -5.57
CA THR A 39 15.73 11.90 -4.72
C THR A 39 15.52 11.31 -3.34
N LEU A 40 16.57 10.75 -2.77
CA LEU A 40 16.58 10.23 -1.40
C LEU A 40 17.87 10.66 -0.70
N GLU A 41 17.73 11.49 0.32
CA GLU A 41 18.84 11.90 1.18
C GLU A 41 19.26 10.77 2.11
N GLY A 42 20.52 10.77 2.51
CA GLY A 42 21.04 9.78 3.44
C GLY A 42 22.55 9.85 3.59
N GLN A 43 23.10 8.75 4.07
CA GLN A 43 24.53 8.60 4.28
C GLN A 43 25.03 7.20 3.95
N VAL A 44 26.32 7.12 3.65
CA VAL A 44 27.00 5.86 3.42
C VAL A 44 27.39 5.23 4.76
N VAL A 45 26.97 3.99 4.97
CA VAL A 45 27.28 3.18 6.15
C VAL A 45 28.00 1.90 5.75
N GLU A 46 28.51 1.17 6.74
CA GLU A 46 28.98 -0.20 6.52
C GLU A 46 27.86 -1.06 5.92
N PRO A 47 28.17 -2.08 5.09
CA PRO A 47 27.16 -2.94 4.50
C PRO A 47 26.30 -3.64 5.56
N ARG A 48 24.99 -3.39 5.53
CA ARG A 48 23.98 -4.03 6.39
C ARG A 48 22.85 -4.64 5.57
N GLY A 49 22.12 -5.57 6.18
CA GLY A 49 21.03 -6.30 5.52
C GLY A 49 21.51 -7.45 4.63
N SER A 50 20.68 -8.50 4.60
CA SER A 50 20.82 -9.69 3.75
C SER A 50 19.68 -9.83 2.74
N GLY A 51 18.76 -8.86 2.69
CA GLY A 51 17.60 -8.85 1.82
C GLY A 51 17.94 -8.82 0.32
N PRO A 52 16.97 -9.14 -0.54
CA PRO A 52 17.16 -9.07 -1.99
C PRO A 52 17.55 -7.64 -2.40
N LEU A 53 18.66 -7.51 -3.10
CA LEU A 53 19.14 -6.22 -3.56
C LEU A 53 18.33 -5.76 -4.76
N HIS A 54 17.72 -4.57 -4.65
CA HIS A 54 17.07 -3.94 -5.78
C HIS A 54 18.01 -3.00 -6.54
N ASN A 55 19.12 -2.59 -5.92
CA ASN A 55 20.26 -1.90 -6.50
C ASN A 55 21.57 -2.27 -5.79
N THR A 56 22.70 -1.98 -6.45
CA THR A 56 24.06 -2.22 -5.96
C THR A 56 24.38 -1.57 -4.61
N TRP A 57 23.67 -0.51 -4.23
CA TRP A 57 24.01 0.31 -3.05
C TRP A 57 23.04 0.16 -1.88
N ASP A 58 22.08 -0.76 -1.97
CA ASP A 58 20.99 -0.85 -0.99
C ASP A 58 21.50 -1.21 0.42
N ARG A 59 22.59 -1.96 0.54
CA ARG A 59 23.19 -2.36 1.83
C ARG A 59 24.01 -1.27 2.49
N VAL A 60 24.43 -0.26 1.73
CA VAL A 60 25.37 0.76 2.19
C VAL A 60 24.73 2.14 2.26
N TRP A 61 23.50 2.28 1.76
CA TRP A 61 22.74 3.53 1.82
C TRP A 61 21.77 3.50 3.00
N LEU A 62 22.02 4.33 4.01
CA LEU A 62 21.09 4.61 5.11
C LEU A 62 20.34 5.90 4.80
N PRO A 63 19.05 5.84 4.44
CA PRO A 63 18.27 7.04 4.19
C PRO A 63 18.05 7.85 5.48
N ASP A 64 17.95 9.17 5.35
CA ASP A 64 17.64 10.04 6.48
C ASP A 64 16.28 9.69 7.10
N ASP A 65 16.17 9.80 8.43
CA ASP A 65 14.99 9.47 9.23
C ASP A 65 14.62 7.98 9.32
N TYR A 66 15.46 7.09 8.78
CA TYR A 66 15.31 5.64 8.91
C TYR A 66 16.43 5.02 9.74
N THR A 67 16.14 3.92 10.42
CA THR A 67 17.09 3.19 11.26
C THR A 67 17.90 2.15 10.47
N GLY A 68 17.33 1.65 9.38
CA GLY A 68 17.90 0.62 8.51
C GLY A 68 18.30 1.15 7.13
N THR A 69 19.28 0.49 6.53
CA THR A 69 19.63 0.64 5.12
C THR A 69 18.48 0.20 4.20
N LEU A 70 18.50 0.59 2.92
CA LEU A 70 17.48 0.16 1.97
C LEU A 70 17.33 -1.37 1.89
N ALA A 71 18.42 -2.12 2.07
CA ALA A 71 18.39 -3.59 2.13
C ALA A 71 17.72 -4.14 3.40
N GLU A 72 17.80 -3.42 4.53
CA GLU A 72 17.14 -3.79 5.79
C GLU A 72 15.65 -3.41 5.82
N LEU A 73 15.21 -2.49 4.94
CA LEU A 73 13.79 -2.15 4.79
C LEU A 73 12.98 -3.24 4.06
N GLU A 74 13.65 -4.21 3.43
CA GLU A 74 13.05 -5.33 2.70
C GLU A 74 11.90 -4.91 1.77
N THR A 75 10.70 -5.47 1.94
CA THR A 75 9.49 -5.13 1.18
C THR A 75 9.04 -3.70 1.39
N SER A 76 9.55 -2.96 2.39
CA SER A 76 9.22 -1.54 2.56
C SER A 76 10.13 -0.63 1.72
N ALA A 77 11.20 -1.16 1.12
CA ALA A 77 12.12 -0.34 0.33
C ALA A 77 11.42 0.37 -0.85
N PHE A 78 10.33 -0.20 -1.39
CA PHE A 78 9.58 0.47 -2.48
C PHE A 78 8.90 1.77 -2.03
N VAL A 79 8.54 1.92 -0.74
CA VAL A 79 7.95 3.17 -0.20
C VAL A 79 9.01 4.19 0.26
N VAL A 80 10.29 3.86 0.20
CA VAL A 80 11.39 4.76 0.60
C VAL A 80 12.30 5.10 -0.58
N SER A 81 12.32 4.27 -1.62
CA SER A 81 13.21 4.42 -2.77
C SER A 81 13.00 5.72 -3.54
N ALA A 82 14.11 6.34 -3.97
CA ALA A 82 14.12 7.47 -4.90
C ALA A 82 13.46 7.17 -6.26
N ARG A 83 13.19 5.90 -6.59
CA ARG A 83 12.58 5.51 -7.86
C ARG A 83 11.06 5.71 -7.90
N HIS A 84 10.40 5.69 -6.75
CA HIS A 84 8.95 5.52 -6.71
C HIS A 84 8.20 6.72 -7.31
N LEU A 85 8.53 7.93 -6.88
CA LEU A 85 7.88 9.15 -7.36
C LEU A 85 8.00 9.31 -8.89
N PRO A 86 9.18 9.14 -9.52
CA PRO A 86 9.30 9.11 -10.98
C PRO A 86 8.34 8.15 -11.69
N PHE A 87 8.19 6.93 -11.15
CA PHE A 87 7.26 5.96 -11.73
C PHE A 87 5.80 6.36 -11.56
N LEU A 88 5.43 7.00 -10.44
CA LEU A 88 4.08 7.52 -10.24
C LEU A 88 3.76 8.67 -11.21
N GLU A 89 4.70 9.59 -11.41
CA GLU A 89 4.54 10.71 -12.34
C GLU A 89 4.45 10.23 -13.80
N LEU A 90 5.28 9.26 -14.19
CA LEU A 90 5.14 8.61 -15.49
C LEU A 90 3.79 7.89 -15.61
N ALA A 91 3.40 7.11 -14.60
CA ALA A 91 2.12 6.40 -14.61
C ALA A 91 0.93 7.37 -14.74
N GLN A 92 1.00 8.55 -14.11
CA GLN A 92 0.01 9.61 -14.29
C GLN A 92 -0.01 10.10 -15.75
N THR A 93 1.16 10.35 -16.34
CA THR A 93 1.29 10.78 -17.73
C THR A 93 0.67 9.75 -18.69
N LEU A 94 0.96 8.46 -18.48
CA LEU A 94 0.48 7.38 -19.34
C LEU A 94 -1.01 7.04 -19.16
N ARG A 95 -1.60 7.35 -18.01
CA ARG A 95 -2.98 6.94 -17.69
C ARG A 95 -4.02 7.61 -18.59
N GLY A 96 -3.72 8.81 -19.12
CA GLY A 96 -4.60 9.55 -20.02
C GLY A 96 -5.98 9.88 -19.42
N ARG A 97 -6.11 9.80 -18.09
CA ARG A 97 -7.37 10.00 -17.36
C ARG A 97 -7.09 10.51 -15.96
N ASP A 98 -7.83 11.55 -15.59
CA ASP A 98 -7.81 12.11 -14.24
C ASP A 98 -8.88 11.46 -13.37
N TYR A 99 -8.50 11.23 -12.11
CA TYR A 99 -9.39 10.75 -11.07
C TYR A 99 -9.40 11.78 -9.96
N SER A 100 -10.59 12.13 -9.48
CA SER A 100 -10.74 13.12 -8.41
C SER A 100 -11.94 12.82 -7.52
N GLN A 101 -12.05 13.57 -6.43
CA GLN A 101 -13.06 13.45 -5.36
C GLN A 101 -12.59 12.52 -4.23
N ILE A 102 -13.34 11.48 -3.87
CA ILE A 102 -13.20 10.79 -2.58
C ILE A 102 -12.41 9.49 -2.75
N PHE A 103 -11.34 9.34 -1.98
CA PHE A 103 -10.52 8.14 -1.96
C PHE A 103 -10.40 7.57 -0.55
N GLU A 104 -10.21 6.27 -0.46
CA GLU A 104 -9.77 5.59 0.75
C GLU A 104 -8.36 5.02 0.57
N ILE A 105 -7.49 5.26 1.56
CA ILE A 105 -6.13 4.73 1.59
C ILE A 105 -6.04 3.67 2.67
N HIS A 106 -5.54 2.50 2.28
CA HIS A 106 -5.24 1.39 3.17
C HIS A 106 -3.76 0.99 3.07
N VAL A 107 -3.07 0.97 4.21
CA VAL A 107 -1.68 0.47 4.29
C VAL A 107 -1.66 -0.75 5.20
N THR A 108 -1.35 -1.90 4.64
CA THR A 108 -1.20 -3.16 5.36
C THR A 108 0.23 -3.31 5.84
N VAL A 109 0.41 -3.62 7.13
CA VAL A 109 1.72 -3.68 7.79
C VAL A 109 1.91 -4.94 8.62
N GLN A 110 3.17 -5.33 8.77
CA GLN A 110 3.64 -6.21 9.84
C GLN A 110 4.22 -5.36 10.98
N ALA A 111 3.97 -5.77 12.22
CA ALA A 111 4.60 -5.15 13.38
C ALA A 111 6.11 -5.39 13.37
N PRO A 112 6.88 -4.51 14.05
CA PRO A 112 8.29 -4.79 14.35
C PRO A 112 8.44 -6.17 15.01
N GLU A 113 9.52 -6.87 14.68
CA GLU A 113 9.85 -8.14 15.32
C GLU A 113 10.04 -7.96 16.83
N GLY A 114 9.54 -8.90 17.63
CA GLY A 114 9.62 -8.84 19.10
C GLY A 114 8.66 -7.85 19.76
N GLN A 115 7.77 -7.19 19.02
CA GLN A 115 6.75 -6.31 19.58
C GLN A 115 5.79 -7.09 20.50
N ALA A 116 5.79 -6.79 21.80
CA ALA A 116 5.04 -7.54 22.81
C ALA A 116 3.52 -7.46 22.65
N ASP A 117 2.97 -6.27 22.36
CA ASP A 117 1.56 -6.08 22.00
C ASP A 117 1.48 -5.34 20.65
N PRO A 118 1.55 -6.08 19.52
CA PRO A 118 1.57 -5.48 18.20
C PRO A 118 0.25 -4.79 17.85
N VAL A 119 -0.87 -5.25 18.41
CA VAL A 119 -2.19 -4.69 18.11
C VAL A 119 -2.36 -3.35 18.81
N GLN A 120 -2.03 -3.25 20.10
CA GLN A 120 -2.16 -1.99 20.81
C GLN A 120 -1.16 -0.96 20.28
N ALA A 121 0.09 -1.36 20.04
CA ALA A 121 1.10 -0.49 19.42
C ALA A 121 0.64 0.05 18.06
N PHE A 122 0.00 -0.78 17.23
CA PHE A 122 -0.52 -0.34 15.94
C PHE A 122 -1.68 0.64 16.06
N LYS A 123 -2.58 0.46 17.03
CA LYS A 123 -3.64 1.43 17.31
C LYS A 123 -3.07 2.78 17.74
N ASP A 124 -2.07 2.77 18.61
CA ASP A 124 -1.41 3.97 19.11
C ASP A 124 -0.66 4.69 17.99
N ALA A 125 0.03 3.94 17.13
CA ALA A 125 0.65 4.45 15.90
C ALA A 125 -0.37 5.16 14.99
N CYS A 126 -1.52 4.51 14.71
CA CYS A 126 -2.59 5.11 13.91
C CYS A 126 -3.12 6.40 14.53
N LEU A 127 -3.29 6.44 15.86
CA LEU A 127 -3.74 7.63 16.57
C LEU A 127 -2.73 8.77 16.47
N GLY A 128 -1.43 8.46 16.61
CA GLY A 128 -0.34 9.42 16.50
C GLY A 128 -0.23 10.07 15.11
N LEU A 129 -0.66 9.36 14.06
CA LEU A 129 -0.65 9.86 12.68
C LEU A 129 -1.76 10.89 12.39
N LYS A 130 -2.69 11.12 13.34
CA LYS A 130 -3.85 11.98 13.12
C LYS A 130 -3.50 13.42 12.76
N GLY A 131 -2.44 13.96 13.35
CA GLY A 131 -2.01 15.35 13.11
C GLY A 131 -1.57 15.59 11.67
N SER A 132 -1.01 14.58 11.00
CA SER A 132 -0.43 14.70 9.66
C SER A 132 -1.36 14.18 8.56
N PHE A 133 -2.22 13.20 8.86
CA PHE A 133 -3.01 12.46 7.88
C PHE A 133 -4.52 12.48 8.15
N GLY A 134 -5.00 13.26 9.12
CA GLY A 134 -6.40 13.23 9.52
C GLY A 134 -6.78 11.90 10.19
N ALA A 135 -8.05 11.49 10.14
CA ALA A 135 -8.48 10.28 10.85
C ALA A 135 -7.91 9.00 10.19
N VAL A 136 -6.87 8.42 10.80
CA VAL A 136 -6.31 7.11 10.44
C VAL A 136 -6.86 6.06 11.41
N LYS A 137 -7.73 5.18 10.91
CA LYS A 137 -8.37 4.13 11.70
C LYS A 137 -7.57 2.82 11.61
N PRO A 138 -7.31 2.13 12.72
CA PRO A 138 -6.77 0.78 12.68
C PRO A 138 -7.87 -0.22 12.30
N VAL A 139 -7.61 -1.04 11.29
CA VAL A 139 -8.43 -2.18 10.86
C VAL A 139 -7.64 -3.46 11.11
N LEU A 140 -8.27 -4.42 11.80
CA LEU A 140 -7.66 -5.70 12.15
C LEU A 140 -8.46 -6.80 11.46
N ILE A 141 -7.82 -7.51 10.53
CA ILE A 141 -8.43 -8.63 9.81
C ILE A 141 -7.78 -9.92 10.32
N GLN A 142 -8.61 -10.85 10.81
CA GLN A 142 -8.16 -12.17 11.23
C GLN A 142 -8.23 -13.13 10.05
N ASN A 143 -7.09 -13.63 9.58
CA ASN A 143 -7.07 -14.73 8.62
C ASN A 143 -7.18 -16.08 9.35
N ALA A 144 -7.81 -17.07 8.70
CA ALA A 144 -8.20 -18.34 9.32
C ALA A 144 -7.05 -19.32 9.65
N SER A 145 -5.79 -18.93 9.49
CA SER A 145 -4.62 -19.82 9.64
C SER A 145 -4.09 -19.92 11.08
N GLY A 146 -4.94 -19.81 12.09
CA GLY A 146 -4.52 -19.87 13.49
C GLY A 146 -3.82 -18.60 13.98
N GLU A 147 -3.28 -18.66 15.21
CA GLU A 147 -2.90 -17.54 16.10
C GLU A 147 -1.94 -16.45 15.55
N ALA A 148 -1.45 -16.55 14.30
CA ALA A 148 -0.36 -15.72 13.80
C ALA A 148 -0.66 -14.79 12.60
N ALA A 149 -1.85 -14.79 11.98
CA ALA A 149 -2.11 -13.94 10.81
C ALA A 149 -3.20 -12.89 11.07
N ARG A 150 -2.88 -11.91 11.92
CA ARG A 150 -3.65 -10.66 12.02
C ARG A 150 -3.07 -9.67 11.02
N GLN A 151 -3.80 -9.40 9.94
CA GLN A 151 -3.44 -8.30 9.05
C GLN A 151 -3.82 -6.99 9.74
N MET A 152 -2.82 -6.17 10.03
CA MET A 152 -2.99 -4.82 10.53
C MET A 152 -3.00 -3.88 9.33
N MET A 153 -4.08 -3.13 9.18
CA MET A 153 -4.27 -2.26 8.03
C MET A 153 -4.79 -0.91 8.50
N THR A 154 -4.27 0.19 7.97
CA THR A 154 -4.87 1.51 8.19
C THR A 154 -6.10 1.67 7.30
N ALA A 155 -7.03 2.53 7.69
CA ALA A 155 -8.11 3.02 6.82
C ALA A 155 -8.26 4.54 7.02
N SER A 156 -8.17 5.31 5.95
CA SER A 156 -8.27 6.77 6.00
C SER A 156 -8.92 7.31 4.72
N HIS A 157 -9.79 8.32 4.86
CA HIS A 157 -10.55 8.90 3.76
C HIS A 157 -10.02 10.29 3.42
N HIS A 158 -9.90 10.57 2.13
CA HIS A 158 -9.29 11.80 1.63
C HIS A 158 -10.05 12.33 0.42
N VAL A 159 -10.01 13.65 0.25
CA VAL A 159 -10.54 14.33 -0.93
C VAL A 159 -9.38 14.94 -1.71
N GLY A 160 -9.34 14.73 -3.02
CA GLY A 160 -8.30 15.29 -3.87
C GLY A 160 -8.27 14.67 -5.26
N THR A 161 -7.13 14.78 -5.92
CA THR A 161 -6.80 14.10 -7.17
C THR A 161 -5.97 12.84 -6.89
N LEU A 162 -6.06 11.83 -7.75
CA LEU A 162 -5.28 10.59 -7.58
C LEU A 162 -3.76 10.81 -7.39
N PRO A 163 -3.09 11.76 -8.08
CA PRO A 163 -1.68 12.08 -7.81
C PRO A 163 -1.43 12.55 -6.38
N GLU A 164 -2.26 13.45 -5.85
CA GLU A 164 -2.18 13.92 -4.46
C GLU A 164 -2.40 12.77 -3.49
N ILE A 165 -3.37 11.89 -3.78
CA ILE A 165 -3.66 10.71 -2.97
C ILE A 165 -2.52 9.68 -3.01
N HIS A 166 -1.85 9.49 -4.14
CA HIS A 166 -0.66 8.66 -4.23
C HIS A 166 0.47 9.18 -3.33
N VAL A 167 0.76 10.48 -3.40
CA VAL A 167 1.76 11.11 -2.53
C VAL A 167 1.39 10.95 -1.07
N LEU A 168 0.11 11.12 -0.72
CA LEU A 168 -0.36 10.96 0.65
C LEU A 168 -0.26 9.52 1.15
N ALA A 169 -0.64 8.54 0.32
CA ALA A 169 -0.52 7.12 0.63
C ALA A 169 0.93 6.70 0.86
N PHE A 170 1.84 7.27 0.07
CA PHE A 170 3.26 7.05 0.19
C PHE A 170 3.80 7.64 1.50
N ARG A 171 3.49 8.90 1.80
CA ARG A 171 3.88 9.55 3.07
C ARG A 171 3.34 8.82 4.29
N LEU A 172 2.10 8.33 4.23
CA LEU A 172 1.52 7.51 5.29
C LEU A 172 2.29 6.20 5.47
N SER A 173 2.63 5.53 4.36
CA SER A 173 3.44 4.31 4.38
C SER A 173 4.84 4.58 4.97
N GLN A 174 5.49 5.67 4.57
CA GLN A 174 6.79 6.09 5.11
C GLN A 174 6.74 6.37 6.61
N ALA A 175 5.71 7.05 7.09
CA ALA A 175 5.56 7.36 8.51
C ALA A 175 5.39 6.09 9.36
N LEU A 176 4.77 5.03 8.81
CA LEU A 176 4.70 3.72 9.45
C LEU A 176 6.08 3.02 9.45
N VAL A 177 6.82 3.09 8.34
CA VAL A 177 8.18 2.54 8.25
C VAL A 177 9.13 3.20 9.24
N GLN A 178 9.05 4.52 9.40
CA GLN A 178 9.84 5.27 10.40
C GLN A 178 9.53 4.84 11.85
N GLN A 179 8.34 4.29 12.09
CA GLN A 179 7.96 3.70 13.38
C GLN A 179 8.33 2.20 13.49
N GLY A 180 9.07 1.67 12.52
CA GLY A 180 9.55 0.28 12.51
C GLY A 180 8.57 -0.74 11.90
N TYR A 181 7.41 -0.31 11.40
CA TYR A 181 6.49 -1.22 10.72
C TYR A 181 7.01 -1.59 9.33
N ARG A 182 6.80 -2.84 8.92
CA ARG A 182 7.08 -3.29 7.56
C ARG A 182 5.82 -3.17 6.72
N VAL A 183 5.88 -2.43 5.62
CA VAL A 183 4.75 -2.28 4.69
C VAL A 183 4.70 -3.49 3.77
N GLU A 184 3.55 -4.16 3.77
CA GLU A 184 3.26 -5.28 2.85
C GLU A 184 2.56 -4.80 1.58
N ARG A 185 1.64 -3.85 1.74
CA ARG A 185 0.77 -3.41 0.66
C ARG A 185 0.21 -2.02 0.93
N THR A 186 0.10 -1.23 -0.12
CA THR A 186 -0.66 0.02 -0.14
C THR A 186 -1.78 -0.10 -1.17
N LYS A 187 -3.03 0.17 -0.77
CA LYS A 187 -4.21 0.18 -1.64
C LYS A 187 -4.84 1.57 -1.60
N ILE A 188 -5.24 2.04 -2.78
CA ILE A 188 -6.05 3.25 -2.94
C ILE A 188 -7.36 2.81 -3.60
N GLU A 189 -8.48 3.20 -2.99
CA GLU A 189 -9.81 2.93 -3.49
C GLU A 189 -10.45 4.26 -3.88
N ALA A 190 -10.90 4.37 -5.13
CA ALA A 190 -11.73 5.49 -5.56
C ALA A 190 -13.19 5.17 -5.23
N ASN A 191 -13.94 6.15 -4.71
CA ASN A 191 -15.38 6.00 -4.61
C ASN A 191 -15.98 5.80 -6.02
N MET A 192 -16.97 4.92 -6.15
CA MET A 192 -17.62 4.61 -7.43
C MET A 192 -18.25 5.84 -8.14
N SER A 193 -18.56 6.89 -7.38
CA SER A 193 -19.06 8.17 -7.92
C SER A 193 -17.96 9.14 -8.38
N ASN A 194 -16.68 8.80 -8.16
CA ASN A 194 -15.57 9.66 -8.53
C ASN A 194 -15.53 9.92 -10.03
N SER A 195 -15.16 11.14 -10.39
CA SER A 195 -14.68 11.44 -11.75
C SER A 195 -13.49 10.52 -12.08
N GLY A 196 -13.47 10.00 -13.32
CA GLY A 196 -12.44 9.09 -13.82
C GLY A 196 -12.75 7.60 -13.63
N VAL A 197 -13.67 7.22 -12.75
CA VAL A 197 -14.11 5.80 -12.65
C VAL A 197 -14.71 5.34 -13.99
N PRO A 198 -14.32 4.17 -14.54
CA PRO A 198 -14.80 3.72 -15.84
C PRO A 198 -16.32 3.48 -15.81
N ILE A 199 -17.03 4.05 -16.78
CA ILE A 199 -18.50 3.90 -16.86
C ILE A 199 -18.87 2.62 -17.63
N SER A 200 -18.23 2.37 -18.77
CA SER A 200 -18.46 1.19 -19.60
C SER A 200 -17.34 0.14 -19.51
N ASP A 201 -17.63 -1.08 -19.94
CA ASP A 201 -16.67 -2.19 -20.00
C ASP A 201 -15.50 -1.87 -20.95
N GLU A 202 -15.76 -1.15 -22.05
CA GLU A 202 -14.71 -0.72 -22.98
C GLU A 202 -13.76 0.30 -22.35
N GLU A 203 -14.26 1.16 -21.45
CA GLU A 203 -13.39 2.05 -20.67
C GLU A 203 -12.55 1.25 -19.67
N ALA A 204 -13.17 0.30 -18.97
CA ALA A 204 -12.49 -0.55 -17.99
C ALA A 204 -11.38 -1.39 -18.64
N ALA A 205 -11.62 -1.93 -19.85
CA ALA A 205 -10.65 -2.73 -20.60
C ALA A 205 -9.37 -1.97 -21.01
N ARG A 206 -9.40 -0.63 -21.01
CA ARG A 206 -8.21 0.22 -21.27
C ARG A 206 -7.38 0.50 -20.03
N LEU A 207 -7.87 0.13 -18.85
CA LEU A 207 -7.19 0.33 -17.58
C LEU A 207 -6.37 -0.92 -17.20
N SER A 208 -5.63 -0.82 -16.10
CA SER A 208 -4.92 -1.98 -15.54
C SER A 208 -5.90 -3.14 -15.30
N PRO A 209 -5.59 -4.38 -15.70
CA PRO A 209 -6.44 -5.55 -15.44
C PRO A 209 -6.55 -5.87 -13.94
N GLU A 210 -5.69 -5.28 -13.10
CA GLU A 210 -5.73 -5.39 -11.64
C GLU A 210 -6.78 -4.47 -11.00
N ASN A 211 -7.41 -3.57 -11.77
CA ASN A 211 -8.49 -2.72 -11.29
C ASN A 211 -9.81 -3.50 -11.26
N TYR A 212 -10.61 -3.29 -10.22
CA TYR A 212 -11.92 -3.90 -10.04
C TYR A 212 -12.86 -2.98 -9.28
N PHE A 213 -14.16 -3.18 -9.49
CA PHE A 213 -15.17 -2.73 -8.54
C PHE A 213 -15.22 -3.71 -7.36
N GLU A 214 -15.29 -3.18 -6.15
CA GLU A 214 -15.43 -3.98 -4.93
C GLU A 214 -16.67 -3.58 -4.16
N PHE A 215 -17.48 -4.57 -3.80
CA PHE A 215 -18.68 -4.38 -2.99
C PHE A 215 -18.54 -5.16 -1.68
N HIS A 216 -19.00 -4.54 -0.60
CA HIS A 216 -18.99 -5.15 0.73
C HIS A 216 -20.37 -5.07 1.37
N VAL A 217 -20.88 -6.22 1.81
CA VAL A 217 -22.09 -6.30 2.63
C VAL A 217 -21.71 -6.76 4.04
N LYS A 218 -22.14 -6.00 5.05
CA LYS A 218 -21.96 -6.38 6.46
C LYS A 218 -23.19 -7.12 6.95
N LEU A 219 -23.02 -8.39 7.29
CA LEU A 219 -24.08 -9.26 7.78
C LEU A 219 -24.10 -9.27 9.32
N SER A 220 -25.31 -9.43 9.86
CA SER A 220 -25.55 -9.64 11.29
C SER A 220 -26.22 -11.00 11.43
N LEU A 221 -25.46 -12.00 11.84
CA LEU A 221 -25.88 -13.40 11.80
C LEU A 221 -26.20 -13.87 13.22
N PRO A 222 -27.36 -14.48 13.46
CA PRO A 222 -27.71 -15.02 14.77
C PRO A 222 -26.78 -16.17 15.17
N PRO A 223 -26.73 -16.53 16.46
CA PRO A 223 -26.10 -17.79 16.88
C PRO A 223 -26.69 -18.98 16.11
N GLY A 224 -25.84 -19.92 15.71
CA GLY A 224 -26.28 -21.13 15.00
C GLY A 224 -26.77 -20.90 13.57
N PHE A 225 -26.45 -19.76 12.94
CA PHE A 225 -26.73 -19.56 11.52
C PHE A 225 -26.08 -20.68 10.68
N ASP A 226 -26.74 -21.01 9.57
CA ASP A 226 -26.22 -22.00 8.62
C ASP A 226 -25.06 -21.39 7.82
N GLU A 227 -23.83 -21.69 8.25
CA GLU A 227 -22.63 -21.16 7.60
C GLU A 227 -22.37 -21.81 6.24
N GLU A 228 -22.71 -23.08 6.07
CA GLU A 228 -22.53 -23.79 4.80
C GLU A 228 -23.45 -23.22 3.74
N HIS A 229 -24.74 -23.07 4.06
CA HIS A 229 -25.69 -22.44 3.15
C HIS A 229 -25.31 -21.00 2.82
N LEU A 230 -24.82 -20.22 3.79
CA LEU A 230 -24.35 -18.85 3.51
C LEU A 230 -23.12 -18.85 2.59
N ARG A 231 -22.21 -19.82 2.72
CA ARG A 231 -21.08 -19.98 1.81
C ARG A 231 -21.53 -20.35 0.39
N GLU A 232 -22.53 -21.23 0.25
CA GLU A 232 -23.11 -21.58 -1.04
C GLU A 232 -23.75 -20.36 -1.72
N VAL A 233 -24.60 -19.62 -0.99
CA VAL A 233 -25.25 -18.41 -1.51
C VAL A 233 -24.24 -17.35 -1.93
N THR A 234 -23.19 -17.15 -1.13
CA THR A 234 -22.13 -16.17 -1.48
C THR A 234 -21.31 -16.62 -2.68
N ALA A 235 -20.94 -17.91 -2.76
CA ALA A 235 -20.19 -18.46 -3.90
C ALA A 235 -21.00 -18.41 -5.20
N ALA A 236 -22.32 -18.65 -5.15
CA ALA A 236 -23.20 -18.54 -6.31
C ALA A 236 -23.32 -17.12 -6.89
N ASN A 237 -22.85 -16.10 -6.17
CA ASN A 237 -22.82 -14.71 -6.59
C ASN A 237 -21.37 -14.19 -6.79
N ASP A 238 -20.39 -15.09 -6.98
CA ASP A 238 -18.96 -14.74 -7.11
C ASP A 238 -18.43 -13.88 -5.93
N ALA A 239 -19.06 -14.02 -4.77
CA ALA A 239 -18.73 -13.29 -3.57
C ALA A 239 -18.05 -14.20 -2.54
N ARG A 240 -17.32 -13.57 -1.61
CA ARG A 240 -16.54 -14.26 -0.59
C ARG A 240 -17.01 -13.85 0.79
N LEU A 241 -17.52 -14.81 1.56
CA LEU A 241 -17.78 -14.65 2.99
C LEU A 241 -16.46 -14.56 3.78
N SER A 242 -16.37 -13.59 4.68
CA SER A 242 -15.24 -13.43 5.60
C SER A 242 -15.09 -14.67 6.47
N ARG A 243 -13.88 -15.20 6.59
CA ARG A 243 -13.63 -16.44 7.34
C ARG A 243 -13.88 -16.30 8.85
N SER A 244 -13.62 -15.12 9.42
CA SER A 244 -13.79 -14.84 10.85
C SER A 244 -14.89 -13.82 11.10
N ALA A 245 -15.42 -13.81 12.33
CA ALA A 245 -16.27 -12.72 12.80
C ALA A 245 -15.44 -11.45 12.92
N LEU A 246 -15.92 -10.35 12.35
CA LEU A 246 -15.38 -9.03 12.67
C LEU A 246 -15.64 -8.68 14.15
N ARG A 247 -16.81 -9.12 14.65
CA ARG A 247 -17.26 -8.90 16.01
C ARG A 247 -18.29 -9.95 16.38
N VAL A 248 -18.22 -10.45 17.61
CA VAL A 248 -19.32 -11.18 18.25
C VAL A 248 -19.90 -10.26 19.32
N THR A 249 -21.22 -10.03 19.31
CA THR A 249 -21.88 -9.22 20.34
C THR A 249 -22.33 -10.09 21.52
N GLY A 250 -22.75 -9.47 22.62
CA GLY A 250 -23.11 -10.14 23.89
C GLY A 250 -24.22 -11.19 23.82
N HIS A 251 -24.87 -11.37 22.66
CA HIS A 251 -25.89 -12.40 22.42
C HIS A 251 -25.45 -13.45 21.39
N GLY A 252 -24.13 -13.58 21.14
CA GLY A 252 -23.57 -14.55 20.17
C GLY A 252 -23.80 -14.19 18.71
N VAL A 253 -24.38 -13.01 18.41
CA VAL A 253 -24.57 -12.51 17.05
C VAL A 253 -23.20 -12.21 16.44
N GLN A 254 -22.95 -12.79 15.27
CA GLN A 254 -21.69 -12.63 14.54
C GLN A 254 -21.84 -11.58 13.44
N LYS A 255 -20.90 -10.63 13.40
CA LYS A 255 -20.76 -9.70 12.28
C LYS A 255 -19.80 -10.31 11.26
N ARG A 256 -20.28 -10.57 10.04
CA ARG A 256 -19.49 -11.08 8.90
C ARG A 256 -19.48 -10.05 7.78
N PHE A 257 -18.49 -10.13 6.90
CA PHE A 257 -18.49 -9.41 5.63
C PHE A 257 -18.65 -10.38 4.47
N VAL A 258 -19.35 -9.95 3.44
CA VAL A 258 -19.34 -10.56 2.11
C VAL A 258 -18.69 -9.57 1.17
N THR A 259 -17.68 -10.02 0.44
CA THR A 259 -16.94 -9.20 -0.52
C THR A 259 -17.09 -9.76 -1.92
N GLN A 260 -17.51 -8.93 -2.86
CA GLN A 260 -17.56 -9.26 -4.28
C GLN A 260 -16.58 -8.37 -5.03
N ARG A 261 -15.87 -8.93 -6.02
CA ARG A 261 -14.96 -8.18 -6.88
C ARG A 261 -15.30 -8.45 -8.33
N LEU A 262 -15.51 -7.39 -9.09
CA LEU A 262 -15.86 -7.46 -10.50
C LEU A 262 -14.75 -6.81 -11.32
N TYR A 263 -14.08 -7.60 -12.16
CA TYR A 263 -12.92 -7.20 -12.96
C TYR A 263 -13.32 -6.95 -14.41
N GLY A 264 -12.63 -6.00 -15.06
CA GLY A 264 -12.80 -5.76 -16.49
C GLY A 264 -14.15 -5.19 -16.92
N ILE A 265 -15.00 -4.80 -15.97
CA ILE A 265 -16.30 -4.19 -16.24
C ILE A 265 -16.34 -2.73 -15.81
N GLY A 266 -17.21 -1.94 -16.46
CA GLY A 266 -17.53 -0.57 -16.10
C GLY A 266 -18.59 -0.47 -15.02
N ARG A 267 -18.78 0.74 -14.48
CA ARG A 267 -19.75 1.02 -13.41
C ARG A 267 -21.17 0.60 -13.77
N ASP A 268 -21.59 0.78 -15.01
CA ASP A 268 -22.98 0.50 -15.42
C ASP A 268 -23.29 -1.01 -15.40
N SER A 269 -22.29 -1.86 -15.68
CA SER A 269 -22.39 -3.32 -15.57
C SER A 269 -22.19 -3.82 -14.13
N ALA A 270 -21.53 -3.02 -13.28
CA ALA A 270 -21.21 -3.39 -11.91
C ALA A 270 -22.37 -3.15 -10.91
N LEU A 271 -23.40 -2.40 -11.33
CA LEU A 271 -24.58 -2.02 -10.54
C LEU A 271 -25.80 -2.88 -10.89
#